data_AF-A0A2M7FJM2-F1
#
_entry.id   AF-A0A2M7FJM2-F1
#
_cell.length_a   1.000
_cell.length_b   1.000
_cell.length_c   1.000
_cell.angle_alpha   90.00
_cell.angle_beta   90.00
_cell.angle_gamma   90.00
#
_symmetry.space_group_name_H-M   'P 1'
#
loop_
_entity.id
_entity.type
_entity.pdbx_description
1 polymer ?
#
loop_
_entity_poly.entity_id
_entity_poly.type
_entity_poly.pdbx_seq_one_letter_code
_entity_poly.pdbx_strand_id
1 'polypeptide(L)'
;MARFLIDANLPYRFALWQSEDYCHVFDIGDDLPDSAIWQYAQQHDLIIVSKDADFSDRIMLSDPPPRVIHLRIGNMRMRDLFAFLHRVWPQIIEISASHKLIIVRESLIECIA
;
A
#
# COMPACT_ATOMS: atom_id res chain seq x y z
N MET A 1 -11.91 -11.86 0.29
CA MET A 1 -12.19 -10.48 -0.14
C MET A 1 -10.90 -9.71 0.01
N ALA A 2 -10.49 -8.96 -1.02
CA ALA A 2 -9.24 -8.21 -0.97
C ALA A 2 -9.26 -7.19 0.17
N ARG A 3 -8.11 -7.03 0.82
CA ARG A 3 -7.85 -6.08 1.92
C ARG A 3 -6.89 -4.99 1.50
N PHE A 4 -5.99 -5.29 0.57
CA PHE A 4 -4.94 -4.39 0.10
C PHE A 4 -5.07 -4.11 -1.38
N LEU A 5 -4.91 -2.85 -1.77
CA LEU A 5 -4.84 -2.39 -3.14
C LEU A 5 -3.40 -1.98 -3.47
N ILE A 6 -2.78 -2.70 -4.40
CA ILE A 6 -1.39 -2.50 -4.81
C ILE A 6 -1.33 -1.52 -5.98
N ASP A 7 -0.60 -0.42 -5.78
CA ASP A 7 -0.39 0.63 -6.77
C ASP A 7 0.36 0.15 -8.03
N ALA A 8 0.14 0.85 -9.15
CA ALA A 8 0.72 0.54 -10.46
C ALA A 8 2.27 0.55 -10.45
N ASN A 9 2.87 1.37 -9.59
CA ASN A 9 4.32 1.50 -9.45
C ASN A 9 4.98 0.36 -8.68
N LEU A 10 4.19 -0.57 -8.13
CA LEU A 10 4.69 -1.75 -7.46
C LEU A 10 4.70 -2.97 -8.39
N PRO A 11 5.58 -3.95 -8.17
CA PRO A 11 5.69 -5.09 -9.07
C PRO A 11 4.41 -5.94 -9.13
N TYR A 12 3.76 -6.03 -10.28
CA TYR A 12 2.55 -6.86 -10.44
C TYR A 12 2.76 -8.33 -10.02
N ARG A 13 3.85 -8.96 -10.49
CA ARG A 13 4.20 -10.35 -10.14
C ARG A 13 5.17 -10.39 -8.96
N PHE A 14 4.64 -10.36 -7.74
CA PHE A 14 5.45 -10.41 -6.53
C PHE A 14 4.81 -11.36 -5.50
N ALA A 15 5.58 -12.32 -4.99
CA ALA A 15 5.01 -13.43 -4.21
C ALA A 15 4.33 -12.97 -2.90
N LEU A 16 4.66 -11.79 -2.37
CA LEU A 16 4.06 -11.25 -1.15
C LEU A 16 2.55 -10.98 -1.29
N TRP A 17 2.10 -10.59 -2.48
CA TRP A 17 0.70 -10.24 -2.75
C TRP A 17 0.02 -11.19 -3.74
N GLN A 18 0.42 -12.47 -3.74
CA GLN A 18 -0.21 -13.51 -4.56
C GLN A 18 -1.39 -14.23 -3.87
N SER A 19 -1.96 -13.66 -2.82
CA SER A 19 -3.16 -14.19 -2.15
C SER A 19 -4.40 -13.35 -2.44
N GLU A 20 -5.58 -13.89 -2.15
CA GLU A 20 -6.88 -13.21 -2.31
C GLU A 20 -7.05 -11.96 -1.43
N ASP A 21 -6.11 -11.70 -0.52
CA ASP A 21 -6.07 -10.49 0.30
C ASP A 21 -5.58 -9.26 -0.47
N TYR A 22 -5.00 -9.45 -1.66
CA TYR A 22 -4.41 -8.39 -2.44
C TYR A 22 -5.08 -8.31 -3.81
N CYS A 23 -5.27 -7.09 -4.27
CA CYS A 23 -5.72 -6.77 -5.61
C CYS A 23 -4.75 -5.73 -6.18
N HIS A 24 -4.34 -5.86 -7.43
CA HIS A 24 -3.56 -4.83 -8.09
C HIS A 24 -4.47 -3.86 -8.82
N VAL A 25 -4.06 -2.60 -8.96
CA VAL A 25 -4.85 -1.63 -9.74
C VAL A 25 -5.09 -2.07 -11.19
N PHE A 26 -4.16 -2.84 -11.78
CA PHE A 26 -4.30 -3.41 -13.13
C PHE A 26 -5.43 -4.45 -13.22
N ASP A 27 -5.82 -5.07 -12.11
CA ASP A 27 -6.95 -6.01 -12.08
C ASP A 27 -8.30 -5.27 -12.05
N ILE A 28 -8.29 -3.96 -11.78
CA ILE A 28 -9.49 -3.10 -11.74
C ILE A 28 -9.67 -2.40 -13.09
N GLY A 29 -8.58 -1.89 -13.67
CA GLY A 29 -8.59 -1.23 -14.97
C GLY A 29 -7.22 -0.68 -15.35
N ASP A 30 -7.02 -0.47 -16.64
CA ASP A 30 -5.82 0.14 -17.18
C ASP A 30 -5.84 1.67 -17.01
N ASP A 31 -4.69 2.27 -16.72
CA ASP A 31 -4.48 3.72 -16.64
C ASP A 31 -5.46 4.48 -15.73
N LEU A 32 -5.91 3.84 -14.63
CA LEU A 32 -6.76 4.50 -13.64
C LEU A 32 -6.03 5.67 -12.96
N PRO A 33 -6.65 6.86 -12.88
CA PRO A 33 -6.06 7.97 -12.15
C PRO A 33 -6.11 7.72 -10.63
N ASP A 34 -5.21 8.34 -9.87
CA ASP A 34 -5.15 8.20 -8.39
C ASP A 34 -6.47 8.57 -7.70
N SER A 35 -7.24 9.47 -8.28
CA SER A 35 -8.57 9.81 -7.80
C SER A 35 -9.55 8.64 -7.86
N ALA A 36 -9.52 7.87 -8.95
CA ALA A 36 -10.33 6.67 -9.14
C ALA A 36 -9.84 5.51 -8.26
N ILE A 37 -8.51 5.32 -8.17
CA ILE A 37 -7.89 4.33 -7.27
C ILE A 37 -8.32 4.59 -5.82
N TRP A 38 -8.24 5.84 -5.36
CA TRP A 38 -8.69 6.24 -4.04
C TRP A 38 -10.18 5.98 -3.82
N GLN A 39 -11.02 6.37 -4.78
CA GLN A 39 -12.47 6.18 -4.67
C GLN A 39 -12.82 4.69 -4.59
N TYR A 40 -12.16 3.87 -5.41
CA TYR A 40 -12.33 2.42 -5.35
C TYR A 40 -11.93 1.87 -3.98
N ALA A 41 -10.74 2.24 -3.48
CA ALA A 41 -10.28 1.80 -2.17
C ALA A 41 -11.21 2.27 -1.04
N GLN A 42 -11.78 3.48 -1.13
CA GLN A 42 -12.75 4.01 -0.19
C GLN A 42 -14.06 3.19 -0.21
N GLN A 43 -14.60 2.91 -1.40
CA GLN A 43 -15.85 2.17 -1.57
C GLN A 43 -15.77 0.72 -1.08
N HIS A 44 -14.57 0.15 -1.14
CA HIS A 44 -14.30 -1.24 -0.77
C HIS A 44 -13.58 -1.41 0.58
N ASP A 45 -13.38 -0.33 1.34
CA ASP A 45 -12.68 -0.32 2.63
C ASP A 45 -11.28 -0.96 2.57
N LEU A 46 -10.52 -0.61 1.53
CA LEU A 46 -9.19 -1.18 1.25
C LEU A 46 -8.07 -0.32 1.83
N ILE A 47 -6.91 -0.96 1.99
CA ILE A 47 -5.65 -0.32 2.34
C ILE A 47 -4.82 -0.15 1.06
N ILE A 48 -4.51 1.09 0.68
CA ILE A 48 -3.66 1.38 -0.48
C ILE A 48 -2.20 1.16 -0.09
N VAL A 49 -1.45 0.40 -0.89
CA VAL A 49 0.00 0.24 -0.78
C VAL A 49 0.64 0.94 -1.97
N SER A 50 1.39 2.01 -1.72
CA SER A 50 2.03 2.80 -2.79
C SER A 50 3.40 3.33 -2.38
N LYS A 51 4.23 3.68 -3.37
CA LYS A 51 5.44 4.49 -3.19
C LYS A 51 5.18 5.98 -3.37
N ASP A 52 4.06 6.34 -3.98
CA ASP A 52 3.69 7.72 -4.26
C ASP A 52 3.27 8.45 -2.98
N ALA A 53 3.73 9.70 -2.85
CA ALA A 53 3.38 10.55 -1.71
C ALA A 53 1.95 11.09 -1.81
N ASP A 54 1.36 11.15 -3.02
CA ASP A 54 0.03 11.72 -3.23
C ASP A 54 -1.05 11.01 -2.40
N PHE A 55 -0.96 9.68 -2.24
CA PHE A 55 -1.85 8.91 -1.36
C PHE A 55 -1.63 9.21 0.12
N SER A 56 -0.38 9.36 0.55
CA SER A 56 -0.06 9.71 1.94
C SER A 56 -0.50 11.12 2.30
N ASP A 57 -0.30 12.09 1.40
CA ASP A 57 -0.72 13.47 1.59
C ASP A 57 -2.24 13.58 1.64
N ARG A 58 -2.93 12.78 0.83
CA ARG A 58 -4.39 12.72 0.82
C ARG A 58 -4.98 12.14 2.11
N ILE A 59 -4.43 11.04 2.65
CA ILE A 59 -4.92 10.48 3.93
C ILE A 59 -4.56 11.35 5.14
N MET A 60 -3.54 12.20 5.04
CA MET A 60 -3.25 13.18 6.09
C MET A 60 -4.38 14.19 6.25
N LEU A 61 -5.08 14.51 5.16
CA LEU A 61 -6.20 15.47 5.12
C LEU A 61 -7.59 14.82 5.18
N SER A 62 -7.67 13.50 5.34
CA SER A 62 -8.92 12.75 5.39
C SER A 62 -8.90 11.69 6.49
N ASP A 63 -10.06 11.07 6.72
CA ASP A 63 -10.22 9.93 7.61
C ASP A 63 -10.42 8.66 6.79
N PRO A 64 -9.95 7.50 7.27
CA PRO A 64 -10.24 6.22 6.62
C PRO A 64 -11.75 5.94 6.49
N PRO A 65 -12.18 5.21 5.45
CA PRO A 65 -11.35 4.62 4.40
C PRO A 65 -11.01 5.54 3.21
N PRO A 66 -9.93 5.24 2.47
CA PRO A 66 -8.99 4.12 2.66
C PRO A 66 -7.92 4.41 3.72
N ARG A 67 -7.22 3.37 4.18
CA ARG A 67 -5.93 3.53 4.88
C ARG A 67 -4.79 3.47 3.87
N VAL A 68 -3.60 3.94 4.26
CA VAL A 68 -2.44 3.97 3.34
C VAL A 68 -1.19 3.38 3.99
N ILE A 69 -0.49 2.54 3.24
CA ILE A 69 0.88 2.10 3.50
C ILE A 69 1.76 2.77 2.44
N HIS A 70 2.56 3.74 2.88
CA HIS A 70 3.49 4.47 2.05
C HIS A 70 4.90 3.87 2.15
N LEU A 71 5.34 3.21 1.09
CA LEU A 71 6.67 2.61 0.99
C LEU A 71 7.71 3.66 0.60
N ARG A 72 8.21 4.43 1.58
CA ARG A 72 9.35 5.37 1.44
C ARG A 72 10.70 4.66 1.51
N ILE A 73 10.82 3.63 0.68
CA ILE A 73 12.05 2.91 0.41
C ILE A 73 12.61 3.43 -0.91
N GLY A 74 13.92 3.65 -0.99
CA GLY A 74 14.55 4.17 -2.21
C GLY A 74 14.44 3.20 -3.39
N ASN A 75 15.27 3.41 -4.40
CA ASN A 75 15.37 2.48 -5.52
C ASN A 75 16.12 1.20 -5.08
N MET A 76 15.37 0.25 -4.54
CA MET A 76 15.84 -1.10 -4.24
C MET A 76 15.82 -1.97 -5.48
N ARG A 77 16.81 -2.85 -5.60
CA ARG A 77 16.73 -3.96 -6.57
C ARG A 77 15.59 -4.90 -6.15
N MET A 78 14.99 -5.59 -7.11
CA MET A 78 13.87 -6.51 -6.86
C MET A 78 14.15 -7.52 -5.74
N ARG A 79 15.37 -8.08 -5.71
CA ARG A 79 15.80 -9.04 -4.68
C ARG A 79 15.80 -8.42 -3.28
N ASP A 80 16.32 -7.20 -3.17
CA ASP A 80 16.45 -6.50 -1.89
C ASP A 80 15.06 -6.03 -1.40
N LEU A 81 14.23 -5.54 -2.32
CA LEU A 81 12.82 -5.23 -2.06
C LEU A 81 12.07 -6.46 -1.52
N PHE A 82 12.26 -7.62 -2.15
CA PHE A 82 11.65 -8.88 -1.73
C PHE A 82 12.08 -9.26 -0.31
N ALA A 83 13.39 -9.30 -0.04
CA ALA A 83 13.92 -9.65 1.27
C ALA A 83 13.47 -8.65 2.35
N PHE A 84 13.46 -7.35 2.02
CA PHE A 84 13.02 -6.29 2.92
C PHE A 84 11.55 -6.45 3.27
N LEU A 85 10.66 -6.44 2.27
CA LEU A 85 9.22 -6.51 2.51
C LEU A 85 8.85 -7.82 3.20
N HIS A 86 9.36 -8.97 2.76
CA HIS A 86 9.06 -10.25 3.41
C HIS A 86 9.43 -10.28 4.90
N ARG A 87 10.46 -9.52 5.31
CA ARG A 87 10.85 -9.39 6.71
C ARG A 87 9.92 -8.49 7.52
N VAL A 88 9.49 -7.36 6.96
CA VAL A 88 8.73 -6.34 7.71
C VAL A 88 7.21 -6.43 7.54
N TRP A 89 6.73 -7.12 6.50
CA TRP A 89 5.32 -7.16 6.14
C TRP A 89 4.39 -7.72 7.23
N PRO A 90 4.74 -8.78 7.98
CA PRO A 90 3.89 -9.27 9.06
C PRO A 90 3.59 -8.19 10.11
N GLN A 91 4.60 -7.37 10.45
CA GLN A 91 4.44 -6.25 11.36
C GLN A 91 3.54 -5.18 10.74
N ILE A 92 3.74 -4.82 9.47
CA ILE A 92 2.93 -3.82 8.75
C ILE A 92 1.46 -4.21 8.76
N ILE A 93 1.13 -5.49 8.51
CA ILE A 93 -0.25 -5.98 8.55
C ILE A 93 -0.87 -5.73 9.92
N GLU A 94 -0.17 -6.06 11.01
CA GLU A 94 -0.66 -5.88 12.37
C GLU A 94 -0.97 -4.41 12.69
N ILE A 95 -0.06 -3.49 12.39
CA ILE A 95 -0.26 -2.06 12.68
C ILE A 95 -1.26 -1.38 11.73
N SER A 96 -1.49 -1.94 10.54
CA SER A 96 -2.40 -1.36 9.53
C SER A 96 -3.86 -1.37 9.94
N ALA A 97 -4.24 -2.23 10.89
CA ALA A 97 -5.60 -2.26 11.43
C ALA A 97 -5.95 -1.03 12.27
N SER A 98 -4.96 -0.38 12.88
CA SER A 98 -5.18 0.69 13.88
C SER A 98 -4.70 2.07 13.46
N HIS A 99 -3.90 2.19 12.39
CA HIS A 99 -3.33 3.47 11.94
C HIS A 99 -3.86 3.85 10.56
N LYS A 100 -4.18 5.13 10.35
CA LYS A 100 -4.67 5.60 9.05
C LYS A 100 -3.57 5.66 7.99
N LEU A 101 -2.34 5.97 8.42
CA LEU A 101 -1.17 6.03 7.56
C LEU A 101 0.03 5.35 8.22
N ILE A 102 0.68 4.47 7.47
CA ILE A 102 1.95 3.85 7.83
C ILE A 102 2.99 4.26 6.81
N ILE A 103 4.11 4.81 7.27
CA ILE A 103 5.25 5.16 6.43
C ILE A 103 6.36 4.16 6.69
N VAL A 104 6.72 3.39 5.67
CA VAL A 104 7.74 2.34 5.76
C VAL A 104 9.03 2.83 5.13
N ARG A 105 10.09 2.91 5.93
CA ARG A 105 11.47 3.19 5.49
C ARG A 105 12.36 1.99 5.77
N GLU A 106 13.58 2.01 5.26
CA GLU A 106 14.52 0.88 5.39
C GLU A 106 14.89 0.57 6.85
N SER A 107 14.98 1.60 7.69
CA SER A 107 15.41 1.52 9.09
C SER A 107 14.33 1.82 10.12
N LEU A 108 13.14 2.27 9.68
CA LEU A 108 12.08 2.76 10.57
C LEU A 108 10.70 2.57 9.93
N ILE A 109 9.71 2.28 10.77
CA ILE A 109 8.28 2.33 10.42
C ILE A 109 7.64 3.41 11.29
N GLU A 110 7.04 4.40 10.65
CA GLU A 110 6.29 5.48 11.32
C GLU A 110 4.79 5.23 11.16
N CYS A 111 4.01 5.47 12.20
CA CYS A 111 2.58 5.22 12.20
C CYS A 111 1.84 6.49 12.63
N ILE A 112 0.74 6.81 11.93
CA ILE A 112 -0.10 7.96 12.20
C ILE A 112 -1.52 7.46 12.46
N ALA A 113 -2.07 7.84 13.61
CA ALA A 113 -3.42 7.50 14.04
C ALA A 113 -4.47 8.19 13.16
#